data_AF-A0A928N835-F1
#
_entry.id   AF-A0A928N835-F1
#
_cell.length_a   1.000
_cell.length_b   1.000
_cell.length_c   1.000
_cell.angle_alpha   90.00
_cell.angle_beta   90.00
_cell.angle_gamma   90.00
#
_symmetry.space_group_name_H-M   'P 1'
#
loop_
_entity.id
_entity.type
_entity.pdbx_description
1 polymer ?
#
loop_
_entity_poly.entity_id
_entity_poly.type
_entity_poly.pdbx_seq_one_letter_code
_entity_poly.pdbx_strand_id
1 'polypeptide(L)' 'MAENYYLCTNEILLGFGQMYVADERFKKNIDKHADGTAELINDAVFIFFIL' A
#
# COMPACT_ATOMS: atom_id res chain seq x y z
N MET A 1 19.88 -1.58 12.14
CA MET A 1 18.98 -0.53 11.59
C MET A 1 19.00 -0.74 10.09
N ALA A 2 17.85 -0.99 9.44
CA ALA A 2 17.85 -1.39 8.03
C ALA A 2 18.61 -0.36 7.18
N GLU A 3 19.53 -0.83 6.33
CA GLU A 3 20.46 0.06 5.60
C GLU A 3 19.82 0.73 4.37
N ASN A 4 18.55 0.42 4.08
CA ASN A 4 17.83 0.85 2.86
C ASN A 4 16.60 1.70 3.19
N TYR A 5 16.81 2.86 3.79
CA TYR A 5 15.77 3.89 3.85
C TYR A 5 15.95 4.86 2.68
N TYR A 6 14.84 5.25 2.07
CA TYR A 6 14.79 6.31 1.09
C TYR A 6 13.59 7.20 1.38
N LEU A 7 13.61 8.42 0.83
CA LEU A 7 12.49 9.34 0.96
C LEU A 7 11.28 8.75 0.21
N CYS A 8 10.27 8.31 0.96
CA CYS A 8 9.00 7.94 0.39
C CYS A 8 8.22 9.22 0.10
N THR A 9 8.12 9.60 -1.18
CA THR A 9 7.26 10.70 -1.62
C THR A 9 5.81 10.23 -1.63
N ASN A 10 4.86 11.17 -1.68
CA ASN A 10 3.44 10.85 -1.75
C ASN A 10 3.13 9.97 -2.98
N GLU A 11 3.74 10.24 -4.14
CA GLU A 11 3.58 9.42 -5.35
C GLU A 11 4.08 7.99 -5.17
N ILE A 12 5.21 7.80 -4.48
CA ILE A 12 5.72 6.46 -4.19
C ILE A 12 4.73 5.71 -3.28
N LEU A 13 4.22 6.39 -2.25
CA LEU A 13 3.28 5.80 -1.30
C LEU A 13 1.95 5.42 -1.99
N LEU A 14 1.43 6.29 -2.86
CA LEU A 14 0.26 6.02 -3.70
C LEU A 14 0.50 4.81 -4.62
N GLY A 15 1.69 4.72 -5.22
CA GLY A 15 2.09 3.57 -6.03
C GLY A 15 2.10 2.26 -5.24
N PHE A 16 2.52 2.29 -3.97
CA PHE A 16 2.45 1.11 -3.11
C PHE A 16 1.02 0.66 -2.83
N GLY A 17 0.11 1.59 -2.51
CA GLY A 17 -1.31 1.28 -2.35
C GLY A 17 -1.88 0.56 -3.58
N GLN A 18 -1.60 1.09 -4.77
CA GLN A 18 -2.04 0.49 -6.03
C GLN A 18 -1.40 -0.88 -6.28
N MET A 19 -0.10 -1.03 -6.00
CA MET A 19 0.61 -2.31 -6.14
C MET A 19 0.02 -3.39 -5.24
N TYR A 20 -0.38 -3.04 -4.02
CA TYR A 20 -0.96 -3.98 -3.06
C TYR A 20 -2.26 -4.61 -3.56
N VAL A 21 -3.07 -3.86 -4.31
CA VAL A 21 -4.34 -4.37 -4.88
C VAL A 21 -4.15 -4.98 -6.27
N ALA A 22 -3.20 -4.49 -7.07
CA ALA A 22 -3.02 -4.90 -8.47
C ALA A 22 -2.34 -6.27 -8.63
N ASP A 23 -1.47 -6.67 -7.70
CA ASP A 23 -0.78 -7.97 -7.74
C ASP A 23 -1.29 -8.88 -6.61
N GLU A 24 -1.88 -10.02 -7.01
CA GLU A 24 -2.47 -10.99 -6.08
C GLU A 24 -1.49 -11.51 -5.02
N ARG A 25 -0.18 -11.54 -5.29
CA ARG A 25 0.81 -12.02 -4.32
C ARG A 25 0.87 -11.08 -3.12
N PHE A 26 0.87 -9.77 -3.37
CA PHE A 26 0.84 -8.77 -2.32
C PHE A 26 -0.52 -8.73 -1.64
N LYS A 27 -1.60 -8.72 -2.42
CA LYS A 27 -2.97 -8.73 -1.90
C LYS A 27 -3.20 -9.89 -0.94
N LYS A 28 -2.92 -11.13 -1.38
CA LYS A 28 -3.06 -12.34 -0.55
C LYS A 28 -2.16 -12.32 0.67
N ASN A 29 -1.00 -11.66 0.62
CA ASN A 29 -0.13 -11.58 1.78
C ASN A 29 -0.65 -10.59 2.82
N ILE A 30 -1.18 -9.46 2.39
CA ILE A 30 -1.74 -8.42 3.25
C ILE A 30 -3.07 -8.88 3.85
N ASP A 31 -3.94 -9.48 3.04
CA ASP A 31 -5.26 -9.96 3.46
C ASP A 31 -5.21 -11.16 4.42
N LYS A 32 -4.02 -11.74 4.67
CA LYS A 32 -3.84 -12.72 5.78
C LYS A 32 -4.24 -12.18 7.14
N HIS A 33 -4.23 -10.85 7.31
CA HIS A 33 -4.57 -10.21 8.56
C HIS A 33 -6.09 -9.94 8.69
N ALA A 34 -6.78 -9.69 7.57
CA ALA A 34 -8.23 -9.67 7.41
C ALA A 34 -8.57 -9.47 5.92
N ASP A 35 -9.68 -10.04 5.44
CA ASP A 35 -10.11 -9.86 4.06
C ASP A 35 -10.36 -8.38 3.73
N GLY A 36 -9.86 -7.93 2.57
CA GLY A 36 -10.02 -6.54 2.11
C GLY A 36 -9.06 -5.53 2.76
N THR A 37 -8.06 -5.99 3.51
CA THR A 37 -7.06 -5.10 4.13
C THR A 37 -6.24 -4.36 3.07
N ALA A 38 -5.88 -5.02 1.96
CA ALA A 38 -5.16 -4.38 0.87
C ALA A 38 -5.96 -3.22 0.23
N GLU A 39 -7.26 -3.43 0.00
CA GLU A 39 -8.16 -2.36 -0.49
C GLU A 39 -8.28 -1.22 0.51
N LEU A 40 -8.48 -1.52 1.80
CA LEU A 40 -8.57 -0.51 2.84
C LEU A 40 -7.32 0.38 2.89
N ILE A 41 -6.13 -0.22 2.78
CA ILE A 41 -4.86 0.53 2.77
C ILE A 41 -4.77 1.41 1.52
N ASN A 42 -5.08 0.87 0.33
CA ASN A 42 -5.07 1.64 -0.90
C ASN A 42 -6.00 2.86 -0.81
N ASP A 43 -7.22 2.67 -0.34
CA ASP A 43 -8.21 3.74 -0.22
C ASP A 43 -7.79 4.77 0.82
N ALA A 44 -7.24 4.34 1.96
CA ALA A 44 -6.74 5.25 2.99
C ALA A 44 -5.58 6.11 2.48
N VAL A 45 -4.62 5.50 1.76
CA VAL A 45 -3.50 6.24 1.15
C VAL A 45 -4.03 7.21 0.08
N PHE A 46 -4.98 6.79 -0.75
CA PHE A 46 -5.60 7.67 -1.75
C PHE A 46 -6.30 8.86 -1.10
N ILE A 47 -7.17 8.63 -0.12
CA ILE A 47 -7.92 9.69 0.56
C ILE A 47 -6.98 10.65 1.29
N PHE A 48 -5.93 10.17 1.94
CA PHE A 48 -5.06 11.02 2.74
C PHE A 48 -4.18 11.97 1.91
N PHE A 49 -3.85 11.60 0.67
CA PHE A 49 -2.89 12.36 -0.15
C PHE A 49 -3.47 12.99 -1.43
N ILE A 50 -4.68 12.61 -1.85
CA ILE A 50 -5.31 13.11 -3.08
C ILE A 50 -6.62 13.89 -2.82
N LEU A 51 -7.36 13.55 -1.76
CA LEU A 51 -8.55 14.31 -1.34
C LEU A 51 -8.18 15.42 -0.35
#